data_AF-A0A8H5BLZ4-F1
#
_entry.id   AF-A0A8H5BLZ4-F1
#
_cell.length_a   1.000
_cell.length_b   1.000
_cell.length_c   1.000
_cell.angle_alpha   90.00
_cell.angle_beta   90.00
_cell.angle_gamma   90.00
#
_symmetry.space_group_name_H-M   'P 1'
#
loop_
_entity.id
_entity.type
_entity.pdbx_description
1 polymer ?
#
loop_
_entity_poly.entity_id
_entity_poly.type
_entity_poly.pdbx_seq_one_letter_code
_entity_poly.pdbx_strand_id
1 'polypeptide(L)'
;MASSSGYVTEGFTNPPNYSFPHEHLERVMKDKNRTPVVLVACGSFSPVTYLHLRMFEMARDYIRHNTEFEIVGAYLSPVSDQYKKPGLLSARHRSVSFCTPPALHSTPRRASSAAHICEALVAAAVACTLPTLSCRVAMCKLAAEESGTGLMVDSWEAFQSYQRTAIVLDHFDYEINTVLGGVQTEDGEHRPVRVMLLAGSDLISTMSEPGVWSYSDASLLLLDHILGRYGVFIIERAGSGMDQATDALAKWRHNIYLISQLIQNDVSSTKVRLFLRRGLSVRYLLPNSVVDYIERNGLYLDEGAGQSPNPPSNSDKGKEKEPVNKKDSQQPSSSPPPPTTASAGC
;
A
#
# COMPACT_ATOMS: atom_id res chain seq x y z
N MET A 1 39.54 9.13 -3.16
CA MET A 1 38.97 10.38 -2.60
C MET A 1 37.46 10.28 -2.77
N ALA A 2 36.73 9.99 -1.69
CA ALA A 2 35.28 9.88 -1.73
C ALA A 2 34.70 11.30 -1.86
N SER A 3 34.03 11.58 -2.97
CA SER A 3 33.24 12.79 -3.14
C SER A 3 32.05 12.73 -2.18
N SER A 4 32.02 13.61 -1.19
CA SER A 4 30.90 13.77 -0.28
C SER A 4 29.70 14.33 -1.04
N SER A 5 28.82 13.44 -1.50
CA SER A 5 27.51 13.78 -2.07
C SER A 5 26.67 14.50 -1.00
N GLY A 6 26.11 15.66 -1.35
CA GLY A 6 25.48 16.64 -0.45
C GLY A 6 24.14 16.24 0.17
N TYR A 7 23.90 14.95 0.39
CA TYR A 7 22.75 14.40 1.15
C TYR A 7 23.29 13.66 2.36
N VAL A 8 23.55 14.39 3.45
CA VAL A 8 23.93 13.80 4.73
C VAL A 8 22.75 14.00 5.68
N THR A 9 22.12 12.89 6.08
CA THR A 9 21.10 12.91 7.13
C THR A 9 21.80 13.16 8.47
N GLU A 10 21.61 14.33 9.08
CA GLU A 10 22.33 14.78 10.29
C GLU A 10 21.89 14.04 11.59
N GLY A 11 20.94 13.11 11.50
CA GLY A 11 20.53 12.23 12.59
C GLY A 11 19.07 11.76 12.45
N PHE A 12 18.71 10.70 13.19
CA PHE A 12 17.35 10.17 13.22
C PHE A 12 16.70 10.46 14.58
N THR A 13 15.42 10.87 14.55
CA THR A 13 14.62 11.04 15.77
C THR A 13 13.56 9.95 15.82
N ASN A 14 13.64 9.12 16.86
CA ASN A 14 12.73 7.98 17.01
C ASN A 14 11.44 8.41 17.72
N PRO A 15 10.26 7.93 17.26
CA PRO A 15 9.01 8.20 17.94
C PRO A 15 8.98 7.51 19.33
N PRO A 16 8.13 7.96 20.27
CA PRO A 16 8.02 7.31 21.58
C PRO A 16 7.68 5.82 21.45
N ASN A 17 8.36 4.98 22.21
CA ASN A 17 8.21 3.51 22.20
C ASN A 17 8.56 2.84 20.85
N TYR A 18 9.33 3.53 20.00
CA TYR A 18 9.86 2.93 18.79
C TYR A 18 11.02 1.98 19.10
N SER A 19 11.02 0.83 18.44
CA SER A 19 12.15 -0.08 18.34
C SER A 19 12.21 -0.58 16.91
N PHE A 20 13.40 -0.60 16.33
CA PHE A 20 13.61 -1.11 14.98
C PHE A 20 13.31 -2.61 14.94
N PRO A 21 12.39 -3.07 14.08
CA PRO A 21 12.04 -4.48 13.97
C PRO A 21 13.24 -5.25 13.41
N HIS A 22 13.65 -6.30 14.11
CA HIS A 22 14.82 -7.12 13.73
C HIS A 22 14.62 -8.61 14.06
N GLU A 23 13.43 -9.00 14.49
CA GLU A 23 13.06 -10.35 14.91
C GLU A 23 13.19 -11.39 13.79
N HIS A 24 13.08 -10.97 12.53
CA HIS A 24 13.26 -11.81 11.34
C HIS A 24 14.46 -11.39 10.48
N LEU A 25 15.36 -10.57 11.02
CA LEU A 25 16.60 -10.22 10.36
C LEU A 25 17.63 -11.34 10.61
N GLU A 26 18.03 -12.03 9.54
CA GLU A 26 19.07 -13.05 9.61
C GLU A 26 20.41 -12.40 9.97
N ARG A 27 20.93 -12.71 11.16
CA ARG A 27 22.19 -12.13 11.68
C ARG A 27 23.45 -12.80 11.17
N VAL A 28 23.30 -14.02 10.66
CA VAL A 28 24.40 -14.85 10.17
C VAL A 28 24.06 -15.27 8.75
N MET A 29 24.96 -14.97 7.82
CA MET A 29 24.84 -15.33 6.41
C MET A 29 25.00 -16.84 6.21
N LYS A 30 24.22 -17.39 5.30
CA LYS A 30 24.30 -18.80 4.87
C LYS A 30 25.40 -19.02 3.83
N ASP A 31 25.62 -18.06 2.93
CA ASP A 31 26.67 -18.14 1.91
C ASP A 31 27.60 -16.93 1.99
N LYS A 32 28.82 -17.17 2.49
CA LYS A 32 29.85 -16.14 2.61
C LYS A 32 30.35 -15.57 1.28
N ASN A 33 29.98 -16.13 0.14
CA ASN A 33 30.35 -15.56 -1.16
C ASN A 33 29.29 -14.60 -1.71
N ARG A 34 28.13 -14.51 -1.05
CA ARG A 34 27.04 -13.63 -1.47
C ARG A 34 27.11 -12.28 -0.77
N THR A 35 26.39 -11.33 -1.32
CA THR A 35 26.22 -9.99 -0.72
C THR A 35 24.91 -9.97 0.06
N PRO A 36 24.91 -9.68 1.37
CA PRO A 36 23.67 -9.66 2.15
C PRO A 36 22.81 -8.45 1.74
N VAL A 37 21.52 -8.67 1.53
CA VAL A 37 20.56 -7.63 1.12
C VAL A 37 19.31 -7.65 1.98
N VAL A 38 18.75 -6.46 2.27
CA VAL A 38 17.39 -6.31 2.77
C VAL A 38 16.52 -5.59 1.75
N LEU A 39 15.28 -6.05 1.63
CA LEU A 39 14.28 -5.43 0.77
C LEU A 39 13.38 -4.51 1.58
N VAL A 40 13.24 -3.26 1.15
CA VAL A 40 12.36 -2.28 1.79
C VAL A 40 11.30 -1.85 0.79
N ALA A 41 10.02 -2.09 1.09
CA ALA A 41 8.91 -1.54 0.32
C ALA A 41 8.28 -0.36 1.05
N CYS A 42 8.52 0.85 0.55
CA CYS A 42 7.85 2.06 1.02
C CYS A 42 6.51 2.22 0.31
N GLY A 43 5.43 2.49 1.05
CA GLY A 43 4.11 2.59 0.42
C GLY A 43 2.99 3.09 1.32
N SER A 44 1.90 3.52 0.70
CA SER A 44 0.72 3.95 1.45
C SER A 44 0.01 2.79 2.14
N PHE A 45 0.02 1.59 1.57
CA PHE A 45 -0.64 0.40 2.11
C PHE A 45 -2.06 0.68 2.65
N SER A 46 -2.91 1.25 1.80
CA SER A 46 -4.25 1.72 2.19
C SER A 46 -5.37 1.03 1.38
N PRO A 47 -5.68 -0.25 1.66
CA PRO A 47 -4.97 -1.15 2.59
C PRO A 47 -3.82 -1.91 1.91
N VAL A 48 -2.98 -2.61 2.69
CA VAL A 48 -2.08 -3.65 2.20
C VAL A 48 -2.90 -4.77 1.53
N THR A 49 -2.37 -5.37 0.46
CA THR A 49 -3.06 -6.38 -0.37
C THR A 49 -2.13 -7.55 -0.67
N TYR A 50 -2.66 -8.67 -1.19
CA TYR A 50 -1.81 -9.77 -1.64
C TYR A 50 -0.84 -9.38 -2.76
N LEU A 51 -1.14 -8.35 -3.55
CA LEU A 51 -0.18 -7.81 -4.52
C LEU A 51 1.10 -7.32 -3.82
N HIS A 52 0.97 -6.60 -2.70
CA HIS A 52 2.13 -6.10 -1.94
C HIS A 52 2.98 -7.24 -1.39
N LEU A 53 2.33 -8.26 -0.81
CA LEU A 53 3.04 -9.44 -0.30
C LEU A 53 3.70 -10.24 -1.44
N ARG A 54 3.02 -10.36 -2.59
CA ARG A 54 3.53 -11.08 -3.75
C ARG A 54 4.78 -10.43 -4.34
N MET A 55 4.93 -9.11 -4.27
CA MET A 55 6.14 -8.42 -4.72
C MET A 55 7.39 -8.95 -4.00
N PHE A 56 7.30 -9.22 -2.69
CA PHE A 56 8.43 -9.77 -1.92
C PHE A 56 8.79 -11.18 -2.37
N GLU A 57 7.80 -12.04 -2.58
CA GLU A 57 8.05 -13.42 -3.05
C GLU A 57 8.68 -13.43 -4.44
N MET A 58 8.20 -12.57 -5.34
CA MET A 58 8.80 -12.42 -6.67
C MET A 58 10.25 -11.92 -6.59
N ALA A 59 10.53 -10.94 -5.75
CA ALA A 59 11.88 -10.43 -5.54
C ALA A 59 12.79 -11.51 -4.92
N ARG A 60 12.29 -12.30 -3.96
CA ARG A 60 13.00 -13.41 -3.34
C ARG A 60 13.40 -14.48 -4.36
N ASP A 61 12.47 -14.87 -5.22
CA ASP A 61 12.74 -15.85 -6.25
C ASP A 61 13.74 -15.31 -7.29
N TYR A 62 13.59 -14.06 -7.73
CA TYR A 62 14.53 -13.44 -8.66
C TYR A 62 15.95 -13.36 -8.07
N ILE A 63 16.07 -12.86 -6.84
CA ILE A 63 17.37 -12.71 -6.16
C ILE A 63 18.05 -14.07 -6.00
N ARG A 64 17.29 -15.12 -5.64
CA ARG A 64 17.83 -16.47 -5.47
C ARG A 64 18.45 -17.02 -6.75
N HIS A 65 17.83 -16.78 -7.92
CA HIS A 65 18.23 -17.44 -9.16
C HIS A 65 19.07 -16.55 -10.10
N ASN A 66 19.00 -15.23 -9.97
CA ASN A 66 19.51 -14.30 -10.98
C ASN A 66 20.54 -13.31 -10.44
N THR A 67 20.87 -13.35 -9.14
CA THR A 67 21.78 -12.38 -8.53
C THR A 67 22.74 -13.03 -7.55
N GLU A 68 23.79 -12.30 -7.19
CA GLU A 68 24.76 -12.60 -6.14
C GLU A 68 24.27 -12.27 -4.73
N PHE A 69 23.03 -11.78 -4.55
CA PHE A 69 22.55 -11.34 -3.25
C PHE A 69 21.93 -12.44 -2.40
N GLU A 70 22.19 -12.42 -1.10
CA GLU A 70 21.49 -13.22 -0.11
C GLU A 70 20.51 -12.33 0.66
N ILE A 71 19.21 -12.65 0.60
CA ILE A 71 18.21 -11.88 1.37
C ILE A 71 18.31 -12.26 2.83
N VAL A 72 18.60 -11.28 3.67
CA VAL A 72 18.66 -11.44 5.13
C VAL A 72 17.47 -10.82 5.85
N GLY A 73 16.63 -10.04 5.14
CA GLY A 73 15.42 -9.46 5.73
C GLY A 73 14.54 -8.73 4.71
N ALA A 74 13.30 -8.45 5.10
CA ALA A 74 12.32 -7.75 4.28
C ALA A 74 11.40 -6.90 5.14
N TYR A 75 11.09 -5.68 4.69
CA TYR A 75 10.36 -4.68 5.45
C TYR A 75 9.27 -3.99 4.62
N LEU A 76 8.08 -3.88 5.20
CA LEU A 76 7.09 -2.87 4.82
C LEU A 76 7.36 -1.58 5.61
N SER A 77 7.43 -0.45 4.92
CA SER A 77 7.52 0.90 5.53
C SER A 77 6.29 1.73 5.15
N PRO A 78 5.24 1.77 6.00
CA PRO A 78 4.08 2.60 5.73
C PRO A 78 4.43 4.09 5.78
N VAL A 79 4.14 4.82 4.70
CA VAL A 79 4.44 6.26 4.60
C VAL A 79 3.65 7.08 5.61
N SER A 80 4.13 8.27 5.97
CA SER A 80 3.39 9.24 6.82
C SER A 80 2.09 9.74 6.14
N ASP A 81 1.07 10.07 6.94
CA ASP A 81 -0.18 10.69 6.46
C ASP A 81 0.03 12.11 5.89
N GLN A 82 1.21 12.72 6.13
CA GLN A 82 1.56 14.00 5.51
C GLN A 82 1.94 13.88 4.03
N TYR A 83 2.06 12.65 3.52
CA TYR A 83 2.17 12.39 2.09
C TYR A 83 0.85 12.78 1.40
N LYS A 84 0.83 13.93 0.71
CA LYS A 84 -0.38 14.51 0.09
C LYS A 84 -0.84 13.76 -1.18
N LYS A 85 -0.96 12.43 -1.13
CA LYS A 85 -1.53 11.63 -2.24
C LYS A 85 -3.05 11.78 -2.24
N PRO A 86 -3.71 12.01 -3.39
CA PRO A 86 -5.18 12.01 -3.47
C PRO A 86 -5.75 10.69 -2.92
N GLY A 87 -6.53 10.77 -1.84
CA GLY A 87 -7.08 9.61 -1.11
C GLY A 87 -6.27 9.14 0.10
N LEU A 88 -5.16 9.82 0.43
CA LEU A 88 -4.45 9.70 1.71
C LEU A 88 -4.77 10.97 2.51
N LEU A 89 -5.59 10.86 3.56
CA LEU A 89 -5.97 12.05 4.35
C LEU A 89 -4.98 12.28 5.49
N SER A 90 -4.83 13.55 5.86
CA SER A 90 -3.88 14.00 6.88
C SER A 90 -4.19 13.44 8.26
N ALA A 91 -3.15 13.10 9.02
CA ALA A 91 -3.25 12.89 10.47
C ALA A 91 -3.73 14.18 11.16
N ARG A 92 -5.03 14.23 11.48
CA ARG A 92 -5.59 15.21 12.40
C ARG A 92 -6.29 14.47 13.55
N HIS A 93 -5.53 14.15 14.60
CA HIS A 93 -5.83 14.63 15.96
C HIS A 93 -4.77 14.23 16.99
N ARG A 94 -4.58 15.11 17.98
CA ARG A 94 -3.65 15.03 19.10
C ARG A 94 -4.02 13.87 20.04
N SER A 95 -2.98 13.15 20.48
CA SER A 95 -2.86 12.43 21.75
C SER A 95 -4.02 12.57 22.74
N VAL A 96 -4.79 11.48 23.00
CA VAL A 96 -5.28 11.02 24.33
C VAL A 96 -5.73 9.55 24.23
N SER A 97 -4.95 8.67 24.88
CA SER A 97 -5.32 7.48 25.68
C SER A 97 -6.21 6.31 25.19
N PHE A 98 -5.64 5.11 25.43
CA PHE A 98 -6.24 3.80 25.76
C PHE A 98 -6.88 2.95 24.66
N CYS A 99 -6.04 2.10 24.04
CA CYS A 99 -6.41 0.71 23.80
C CYS A 99 -6.45 -0.03 25.15
N THR A 100 -7.65 -0.30 25.67
CA THR A 100 -7.87 -1.41 26.64
C THR A 100 -9.22 -2.07 26.37
N PRO A 101 -9.33 -3.40 26.55
CA PRO A 101 -10.55 -4.15 26.27
C PRO A 101 -11.67 -3.85 27.29
N PRO A 102 -12.95 -4.03 26.93
CA PRO A 102 -14.06 -3.66 27.80
C PRO A 102 -14.18 -4.64 28.97
N ALA A 103 -14.00 -4.13 30.20
CA ALA A 103 -14.47 -4.79 31.41
C ALA A 103 -15.92 -4.35 31.72
N LEU A 104 -16.73 -5.32 32.15
CA LEU A 104 -18.14 -5.17 32.49
C LEU A 104 -18.42 -4.22 33.68
N HIS A 105 -19.62 -3.63 33.62
CA HIS A 105 -20.44 -3.04 34.70
C HIS A 105 -19.98 -1.74 35.37
N SER A 106 -20.72 -0.65 35.13
CA SER A 106 -21.81 -0.17 36.00
C SER A 106 -22.20 1.29 35.66
N THR A 107 -23.49 1.60 35.67
CA THR A 107 -24.07 2.95 35.49
C THR A 107 -23.92 3.80 36.76
N PRO A 108 -23.87 5.15 36.70
CA PRO A 108 -25.12 5.91 36.85
C PRO A 108 -25.27 7.22 36.03
N ARG A 109 -26.53 7.68 36.01
CA ARG A 109 -27.18 8.90 35.43
C ARG A 109 -26.46 10.21 35.84
N ARG A 110 -26.49 11.32 35.09
CA ARG A 110 -27.64 12.19 34.74
C ARG A 110 -27.19 13.28 33.74
N ALA A 111 -28.16 13.82 33.00
CA ALA A 111 -28.06 14.61 31.77
C ALA A 111 -27.26 15.94 31.78
N SER A 112 -26.59 16.22 30.64
CA SER A 112 -26.41 17.58 30.11
C SER A 112 -26.41 17.55 28.57
N SER A 113 -27.33 18.29 27.95
CA SER A 113 -27.44 18.66 26.53
C SER A 113 -27.15 17.58 25.47
N ALA A 114 -28.21 17.03 24.86
CA ALA A 114 -28.14 16.12 23.71
C ALA A 114 -27.49 16.74 22.45
N ALA A 115 -27.32 18.07 22.39
CA ALA A 115 -26.71 18.74 21.24
C ALA A 115 -25.16 18.67 21.25
N HIS A 116 -24.52 18.78 22.43
CA HIS A 116 -23.06 18.71 22.54
C HIS A 116 -22.53 17.27 22.50
N ILE A 117 -23.33 16.28 22.92
CA ILE A 117 -22.97 14.87 22.81
C ILE A 117 -23.03 14.41 21.34
N CYS A 118 -23.98 14.93 20.55
CA CYS A 118 -24.03 14.67 19.11
C CYS A 118 -22.83 15.28 18.38
N GLU A 119 -22.41 16.51 18.68
CA GLU A 119 -21.23 17.11 18.02
C GLU A 119 -19.92 16.39 18.36
N ALA A 120 -19.75 15.90 19.59
CA ALA A 120 -18.56 15.13 19.98
C ALA A 120 -18.56 13.71 19.39
N LEU A 121 -19.72 13.04 19.30
CA LEU A 121 -19.86 11.74 18.64
C LEU A 121 -19.73 11.85 17.12
N VAL A 122 -20.25 12.92 16.52
CA VAL A 122 -20.09 13.21 15.08
C VAL A 122 -18.65 13.63 14.79
N ALA A 123 -17.97 14.39 15.64
CA ALA A 123 -16.54 14.71 15.46
C ALA A 123 -15.62 13.47 15.64
N ALA A 124 -15.98 12.54 16.53
CA ALA A 124 -15.30 11.26 16.67
C ALA A 124 -15.59 10.32 15.49
N ALA A 125 -16.81 10.35 14.93
CA ALA A 125 -17.20 9.60 13.73
C ALA A 125 -16.58 10.18 12.44
N VAL A 126 -16.49 11.51 12.33
CA VAL A 126 -15.80 12.22 11.22
C VAL A 126 -14.30 11.91 11.23
N ALA A 127 -13.71 11.62 12.40
CA ALA A 127 -12.34 11.12 12.50
C ALA A 127 -12.16 9.64 12.09
N CYS A 128 -13.26 8.89 11.89
CA CYS A 128 -13.26 7.44 11.58
C CYS A 128 -13.43 7.12 10.08
N THR A 129 -13.62 8.11 9.20
CA THR A 129 -13.95 7.85 7.78
C THR A 129 -12.75 7.54 6.88
N LEU A 130 -11.53 7.60 7.41
CA LEU A 130 -10.33 7.07 6.76
C LEU A 130 -9.40 6.44 7.80
N PRO A 131 -8.66 5.36 7.47
CA PRO A 131 -7.77 4.76 8.44
C PRO A 131 -6.70 5.77 8.82
N THR A 132 -6.67 6.09 10.11
CA THR A 132 -5.56 6.79 10.74
C THR A 132 -4.26 6.05 10.41
N LEU A 133 -3.12 6.76 10.41
CA LEU A 133 -1.78 6.17 10.31
C LEU A 133 -1.63 4.85 11.10
N SER A 134 -2.17 4.82 12.33
CA SER A 134 -2.15 3.65 13.21
C SER A 134 -2.86 2.44 12.60
N CYS A 135 -4.01 2.64 11.94
CA CYS A 135 -4.73 1.57 11.25
C CYS A 135 -3.93 0.98 10.08
N ARG A 136 -3.17 1.79 9.33
CA ARG A 136 -2.36 1.27 8.21
C ARG A 136 -1.21 0.41 8.70
N VAL A 137 -0.51 0.87 9.75
CA VAL A 137 0.55 0.07 10.41
C VAL A 137 -0.04 -1.23 10.97
N ALA A 138 -1.20 -1.18 11.64
CA ALA A 138 -1.86 -2.37 12.17
C ALA A 138 -2.23 -3.37 11.07
N MET A 139 -2.83 -2.93 9.97
CA MET A 139 -3.14 -3.80 8.82
C MET A 139 -1.88 -4.42 8.20
N CYS A 140 -0.78 -3.67 8.09
CA CYS A 140 0.49 -4.23 7.62
C CYS A 140 1.02 -5.31 8.57
N LYS A 141 0.94 -5.10 9.90
CA LYS A 141 1.39 -6.09 10.88
C LYS A 141 0.57 -7.38 10.80
N LEU A 142 -0.76 -7.25 10.75
CA LEU A 142 -1.66 -8.38 10.57
C LEU A 142 -1.37 -9.16 9.27
N ALA A 143 -1.14 -8.46 8.17
CA ALA A 143 -0.79 -9.08 6.90
C ALA A 143 0.56 -9.81 6.95
N ALA A 144 1.55 -9.21 7.60
CA ALA A 144 2.88 -9.79 7.77
C ALA A 144 2.84 -11.06 8.64
N GLU A 145 2.16 -10.99 9.78
CA GLU A 145 1.94 -12.11 10.71
C GLU A 145 1.19 -13.27 10.04
N GLU A 146 0.06 -13.00 9.37
CA GLU A 146 -0.73 -14.05 8.69
C GLU A 146 0.05 -14.73 7.55
N SER A 147 0.96 -14.00 6.89
CA SER A 147 1.73 -14.55 5.77
C SER A 147 2.74 -15.63 6.20
N GLY A 148 3.24 -15.59 7.44
CA GLY A 148 4.30 -16.49 7.92
C GLY A 148 5.63 -16.38 7.18
N THR A 149 5.84 -15.34 6.38
CA THR A 149 7.00 -15.19 5.46
C THR A 149 8.23 -14.53 6.09
N GLY A 150 8.18 -14.16 7.36
CA GLY A 150 9.22 -13.36 8.03
C GLY A 150 9.29 -11.90 7.55
N LEU A 151 8.22 -11.40 6.93
CA LEU A 151 8.11 -9.98 6.57
C LEU A 151 7.95 -9.13 7.84
N MET A 152 8.72 -8.06 7.97
CA MET A 152 8.64 -7.13 9.11
C MET A 152 7.95 -5.82 8.71
N VAL A 153 7.44 -5.08 9.70
CA VAL A 153 6.82 -3.78 9.48
C VAL A 153 7.55 -2.74 10.31
N ASP A 154 8.30 -1.87 9.64
CA ASP A 154 8.90 -0.72 10.29
C ASP A 154 7.90 0.44 10.30
N SER A 155 7.56 0.91 11.49
CA SER A 155 6.63 2.03 11.64
C SER A 155 7.33 3.38 11.75
N TRP A 156 8.67 3.45 11.64
CA TRP A 156 9.42 4.70 11.81
C TRP A 156 8.87 5.81 10.92
N GLU A 157 8.84 5.59 9.61
CA GLU A 157 8.40 6.58 8.62
C GLU A 157 6.96 7.06 8.88
N ALA A 158 6.10 6.15 9.30
CA ALA A 158 4.69 6.41 9.54
C ALA A 158 4.54 7.57 10.54
N PHE A 159 5.27 7.52 11.65
CA PHE A 159 5.15 8.47 12.75
C PHE A 159 5.99 9.74 12.59
N GLN A 160 6.71 9.90 11.47
CA GLN A 160 7.42 11.14 11.15
C GLN A 160 6.54 12.17 10.45
N SER A 161 7.02 13.42 10.37
CA SER A 161 6.62 14.32 9.28
C SER A 161 7.01 13.70 7.93
N TYR A 162 6.42 14.16 6.82
CA TYR A 162 6.73 13.59 5.49
C TYR A 162 8.25 13.47 5.27
N GLN A 163 8.70 12.23 5.00
CA GLN A 163 10.08 11.90 4.69
C GLN A 163 10.21 11.54 3.21
N ARG A 164 11.35 11.90 2.64
CA ARG A 164 11.73 11.39 1.31
C ARG A 164 12.18 9.94 1.46
N THR A 165 11.92 9.10 0.45
CA THR A 165 12.33 7.69 0.44
C THR A 165 13.82 7.52 0.73
N ALA A 166 14.70 8.40 0.25
CA ALA A 166 16.13 8.32 0.57
C ALA A 166 16.43 8.38 2.08
N ILE A 167 15.72 9.23 2.83
CA ILE A 167 15.89 9.34 4.28
C ILE A 167 15.40 8.07 4.98
N VAL A 168 14.32 7.47 4.47
CA VAL A 168 13.82 6.19 4.97
C VAL A 168 14.86 5.10 4.74
N LEU A 169 15.46 5.03 3.55
CA LEU A 169 16.53 4.06 3.26
C LEU A 169 17.79 4.33 4.10
N ASP A 170 18.15 5.59 4.35
CA ASP A 170 19.24 5.95 5.27
C ASP A 170 18.96 5.49 6.70
N HIS A 171 17.70 5.60 7.14
CA HIS A 171 17.29 5.11 8.46
C HIS A 171 17.46 3.60 8.56
N PHE A 172 17.02 2.83 7.57
CA PHE A 172 17.26 1.39 7.52
C PHE A 172 18.76 1.05 7.50
N ASP A 173 19.55 1.76 6.70
CA ASP A 173 21.01 1.57 6.62
C ASP A 173 21.67 1.85 7.97
N TYR A 174 21.27 2.93 8.64
CA TYR A 174 21.77 3.28 9.97
C TYR A 174 21.39 2.23 11.02
N GLU A 175 20.12 1.86 11.13
CA GLU A 175 19.68 0.86 12.11
C GLU A 175 20.38 -0.48 11.86
N ILE A 176 20.44 -0.95 10.62
CA ILE A 176 21.01 -2.27 10.31
C ILE A 176 22.53 -2.28 10.39
N ASN A 177 23.21 -1.33 9.76
CA ASN A 177 24.67 -1.35 9.63
C ASN A 177 25.41 -0.61 10.74
N THR A 178 24.79 0.42 11.33
CA THR A 178 25.43 1.23 12.39
C THR A 178 25.01 0.77 13.78
N VAL A 179 23.69 0.67 14.05
CA VAL A 179 23.19 0.29 15.38
C VAL A 179 23.39 -1.20 15.62
N LEU A 180 23.05 -2.03 14.63
CA LEU A 180 23.13 -3.48 14.77
C LEU A 180 24.44 -4.10 14.25
N GLY A 181 25.29 -3.32 13.57
CA GLY A 181 26.61 -3.77 13.10
C GLY A 181 26.60 -4.66 11.85
N GLY A 182 25.49 -4.71 11.10
CA GLY A 182 25.35 -5.51 9.89
C GLY A 182 25.03 -6.98 10.18
N VAL A 183 25.63 -7.88 9.41
CA VAL A 183 25.52 -9.34 9.56
C VAL A 183 26.89 -9.99 9.63
N GLN A 184 26.96 -11.18 10.21
CA GLN A 184 28.20 -11.96 10.29
C GLN A 184 28.20 -13.08 9.26
N THR A 185 29.36 -13.48 8.77
CA THR A 185 29.54 -14.76 8.07
C THR A 185 29.73 -15.89 9.08
N GLU A 186 29.63 -17.15 8.65
CA GLU A 186 29.97 -18.30 9.51
C GLU A 186 31.40 -18.24 10.07
N ASP A 187 32.32 -17.57 9.35
CA ASP A 187 33.71 -17.36 9.76
C ASP A 187 33.88 -16.21 10.78
N GLY A 188 32.80 -15.51 11.14
CA GLY A 188 32.78 -14.39 12.10
C GLY A 188 33.12 -13.01 11.50
N GLU A 189 33.32 -12.92 10.18
CA GLU A 189 33.53 -11.65 9.47
C GLU A 189 32.24 -10.83 9.46
N HIS A 190 32.30 -9.55 9.86
CA HIS A 190 31.15 -8.66 9.76
C HIS A 190 31.06 -8.05 8.35
N ARG A 191 29.85 -8.03 7.80
CA ARG A 191 29.55 -7.43 6.50
C ARG A 191 28.40 -6.45 6.59
N PRO A 192 28.53 -5.28 5.92
CA PRO A 192 27.41 -4.36 5.78
C PRO A 192 26.34 -4.99 4.89
N VAL A 193 25.10 -4.87 5.32
CA VAL A 193 23.91 -5.27 4.59
C VAL A 193 23.56 -4.20 3.57
N ARG A 194 23.34 -4.60 2.33
CA ARG A 194 22.85 -3.70 1.30
C ARG A 194 21.36 -3.46 1.48
N VAL A 195 20.95 -2.21 1.69
CA VAL A 195 19.53 -1.84 1.67
C VAL A 195 19.10 -1.61 0.22
N MET A 196 18.01 -2.23 -0.22
CA MET A 196 17.47 -2.04 -1.57
C MET A 196 15.97 -1.79 -1.55
N LEU A 197 15.52 -0.85 -2.37
CA LEU A 197 14.11 -0.49 -2.51
C LEU A 197 13.37 -1.56 -3.32
N LEU A 198 12.17 -1.95 -2.91
CA LEU A 198 11.26 -2.81 -3.66
C LEU A 198 10.01 -2.02 -4.03
N ALA A 199 9.72 -1.91 -5.33
CA ALA A 199 8.57 -1.14 -5.82
C ALA A 199 7.96 -1.74 -7.09
N GLY A 200 6.76 -1.29 -7.44
CA GLY A 200 6.16 -1.56 -8.75
C GLY A 200 6.68 -0.60 -9.82
N SER A 201 6.46 -0.93 -11.11
CA SER A 201 6.88 -0.10 -12.24
C SER A 201 6.27 1.31 -12.27
N ASP A 202 5.17 1.54 -11.56
CA ASP A 202 4.61 2.89 -11.37
C ASP A 202 5.67 3.87 -10.79
N LEU A 203 6.58 3.39 -9.93
CA LEU A 203 7.62 4.22 -9.34
C LEU A 203 8.66 4.68 -10.38
N ILE A 204 9.13 3.77 -11.23
CA ILE A 204 10.16 4.10 -12.23
C ILE A 204 9.59 5.05 -13.29
N SER A 205 8.33 4.85 -13.70
CA SER A 205 7.66 5.79 -14.61
C SER A 205 7.56 7.20 -14.01
N THR A 206 7.30 7.30 -12.71
CA THR A 206 7.26 8.60 -12.03
C THR A 206 8.65 9.22 -11.91
N MET A 207 9.69 8.41 -11.66
CA MET A 207 11.11 8.86 -11.58
C MET A 207 11.66 9.35 -12.91
N SER A 208 11.19 8.78 -14.02
CA SER A 208 11.62 9.13 -15.37
C SER A 208 10.80 10.28 -16.00
N GLU A 209 9.74 10.76 -15.33
CA GLU A 209 8.88 11.82 -15.86
C GLU A 209 9.55 13.21 -15.77
N PRO A 210 9.81 13.88 -16.91
CA PRO A 210 10.41 15.21 -16.92
C PRO A 210 9.50 16.23 -16.22
N GLY A 211 10.01 16.91 -15.19
CA GLY A 211 9.27 17.95 -14.47
C GLY A 211 8.77 17.55 -13.07
N VAL A 212 8.48 16.26 -12.84
CA VAL A 212 8.16 15.72 -11.49
C VAL A 212 9.43 15.64 -10.64
N TRP A 213 10.53 15.30 -11.28
CA TRP A 213 11.90 15.31 -10.74
C TRP A 213 12.74 16.33 -11.51
N SER A 214 12.16 17.51 -11.77
CA SER A 214 12.78 18.55 -12.60
C SER A 214 14.24 18.80 -12.17
N TYR A 215 15.07 19.13 -13.17
CA TYR A 215 16.53 19.37 -13.20
C TYR A 215 17.10 20.35 -12.14
N SER A 216 16.44 20.54 -11.00
CA SER A 216 17.10 20.97 -9.78
C SER A 216 18.11 19.89 -9.35
N ASP A 217 19.31 20.32 -8.98
CA ASP A 217 20.38 19.44 -8.48
C ASP A 217 19.88 18.48 -7.38
N ALA A 218 18.88 18.91 -6.60
CA ALA A 218 18.24 18.11 -5.57
C ALA A 218 17.57 16.82 -6.09
N SER A 219 16.85 16.85 -7.22
CA SER A 219 16.20 15.66 -7.79
C SER A 219 17.24 14.66 -8.29
N LEU A 220 18.24 15.13 -9.04
CA LEU A 220 19.32 14.27 -9.53
C LEU A 220 20.13 13.66 -8.40
N LEU A 221 20.43 14.43 -7.36
CA LEU A 221 21.10 13.93 -6.17
C LEU A 221 20.24 12.92 -5.40
N LEU A 222 18.92 13.09 -5.37
CA LEU A 222 18.01 12.13 -4.74
C LEU A 222 17.96 10.80 -5.51
N LEU A 223 17.94 10.86 -6.86
CA LEU A 223 18.08 9.66 -7.70
C LEU A 223 19.47 9.04 -7.55
N ASP A 224 20.53 9.83 -7.49
CA ASP A 224 21.90 9.34 -7.26
C ASP A 224 22.03 8.68 -5.88
N HIS A 225 21.32 9.19 -4.88
CA HIS A 225 21.28 8.61 -3.55
C HIS A 225 20.52 7.28 -3.54
N ILE A 226 19.30 7.23 -4.09
CA ILE A 226 18.50 6.00 -4.09
C ILE A 226 19.09 4.95 -5.04
N LEU A 227 19.35 5.31 -6.29
CA LEU A 227 19.77 4.38 -7.34
C LEU A 227 21.29 4.19 -7.40
N GLY A 228 22.09 5.13 -6.89
CA GLY A 228 23.54 4.99 -6.81
C GLY A 228 24.01 4.26 -5.55
N ARG A 229 23.52 4.66 -4.37
CA ARG A 229 23.97 4.05 -3.09
C ARG A 229 23.23 2.75 -2.77
N TYR A 230 21.91 2.72 -2.90
CA TYR A 230 21.09 1.58 -2.49
C TYR A 230 20.84 0.63 -3.66
N GLY A 231 19.94 1.03 -4.56
CA GLY A 231 19.46 0.21 -5.65
C GLY A 231 17.98 -0.14 -5.50
N VAL A 232 17.41 -0.70 -6.57
CA VAL A 232 15.98 -0.96 -6.63
C VAL A 232 15.64 -2.25 -7.38
N PHE A 233 14.71 -3.01 -6.84
CA PHE A 233 13.97 -4.07 -7.52
C PHE A 233 12.61 -3.53 -7.95
N ILE A 234 12.32 -3.61 -9.24
CA ILE A 234 11.08 -3.14 -9.84
C ILE A 234 10.27 -4.32 -10.35
N ILE A 235 9.07 -4.50 -9.79
CA ILE A 235 8.09 -5.46 -10.30
C ILE A 235 7.33 -4.82 -11.46
N GLU A 236 7.53 -5.33 -12.66
CA GLU A 236 6.88 -4.86 -13.87
C GLU A 236 5.37 -5.15 -13.84
N ARG A 237 4.59 -4.18 -14.28
CA ARG A 237 3.13 -4.30 -14.46
C ARG A 237 2.81 -4.14 -15.95
N ALA A 238 1.76 -4.80 -16.41
CA ALA A 238 1.36 -4.72 -17.81
C ALA A 238 1.06 -3.28 -18.24
N GLY A 239 1.64 -2.84 -19.35
CA GLY A 239 1.38 -1.52 -19.93
C GLY A 239 2.23 -0.36 -19.38
N SER A 240 3.21 -0.61 -18.50
CA SER A 240 4.22 0.41 -18.19
C SER A 240 5.25 0.48 -19.33
N GLY A 241 5.44 1.65 -19.95
CA GLY A 241 6.46 1.89 -20.98
C GLY A 241 7.88 1.86 -20.39
N MET A 242 8.32 0.69 -19.95
CA MET A 242 9.53 0.52 -19.13
C MET A 242 10.81 0.79 -19.90
N ASP A 243 10.88 0.46 -21.19
CA ASP A 243 12.07 0.69 -22.00
C ASP A 243 12.52 2.16 -21.96
N GLN A 244 11.59 3.08 -22.25
CA GLN A 244 11.84 4.53 -22.20
C GLN A 244 12.24 5.01 -20.81
N ALA A 245 11.60 4.49 -19.76
CA ALA A 245 11.92 4.85 -18.38
C ALA A 245 13.33 4.37 -17.98
N THR A 246 13.74 3.20 -18.46
CA THR A 246 15.06 2.63 -18.17
C THR A 246 16.18 3.34 -18.94
N ASP A 247 15.91 3.83 -20.15
CA ASP A 247 16.86 4.61 -20.94
C ASP A 247 17.17 5.95 -20.26
N ALA A 248 16.14 6.61 -19.71
CA ALA A 248 16.31 7.84 -18.93
C ALA A 248 17.18 7.64 -17.67
N LEU A 249 17.21 6.41 -17.15
CA LEU A 249 17.94 6.03 -15.94
C LEU A 249 19.18 5.18 -16.25
N ALA A 250 19.66 5.18 -17.51
CA ALA A 250 20.75 4.33 -17.98
C ALA A 250 22.02 4.42 -17.12
N LYS A 251 22.30 5.58 -16.53
CA LYS A 251 23.41 5.80 -15.58
C LYS A 251 23.43 4.78 -14.43
N TRP A 252 22.26 4.43 -13.90
CA TRP A 252 22.13 3.51 -12.75
C TRP A 252 21.60 2.13 -13.15
N ARG A 253 21.62 1.78 -14.45
CA ARG A 253 21.06 0.52 -14.96
C ARG A 253 21.61 -0.72 -14.25
N HIS A 254 22.89 -0.71 -13.88
CA HIS A 254 23.53 -1.80 -13.14
C HIS A 254 22.97 -2.02 -11.73
N ASN A 255 22.19 -1.06 -11.21
CA ASN A 255 21.60 -1.09 -9.87
C ASN A 255 20.06 -1.07 -9.88
N ILE A 256 19.47 -1.30 -11.07
CA ILE A 256 18.03 -1.40 -11.29
C ILE A 256 17.75 -2.81 -11.78
N TYR A 257 17.00 -3.58 -10.99
CA TYR A 257 16.69 -4.98 -11.28
C TYR A 257 15.20 -5.09 -11.63
N LEU A 258 14.91 -5.43 -12.88
CA LEU A 258 13.53 -5.53 -13.39
C LEU A 258 13.05 -6.98 -13.29
N ILE A 259 11.85 -7.16 -12.72
CA ILE A 259 11.25 -8.47 -12.50
C ILE A 259 9.88 -8.51 -13.17
N SER A 260 9.76 -9.29 -14.24
CA SER A 260 8.51 -9.46 -14.96
C SER A 260 7.50 -10.32 -14.19
N GLN A 261 6.23 -9.88 -14.18
CA GLN A 261 5.13 -10.67 -13.65
C GLN A 261 4.73 -11.78 -14.63
N LEU A 262 5.08 -13.04 -14.30
CA LEU A 262 4.61 -14.20 -15.04
C LEU A 262 3.09 -14.41 -14.90
N ILE A 263 2.54 -14.04 -13.73
CA ILE A 263 1.10 -14.05 -13.46
C ILE A 263 0.72 -12.63 -13.06
N GLN A 264 -0.18 -12.03 -13.84
CA GLN A 264 -0.62 -10.66 -13.61
C GLN A 264 -1.54 -10.58 -12.39
N ASN A 265 -1.17 -9.75 -11.43
CA ASN A 265 -2.03 -9.39 -10.30
C ASN A 265 -2.20 -7.86 -10.25
N ASP A 266 -3.37 -7.39 -10.68
CA ASP A 266 -3.70 -5.96 -10.73
C ASP A 266 -4.65 -5.51 -9.61
N VAL A 267 -4.62 -6.23 -8.48
CA VAL A 267 -5.40 -5.90 -7.28
C VAL A 267 -4.72 -4.76 -6.52
N SER A 268 -4.98 -3.54 -6.98
CA SER A 268 -4.50 -2.32 -6.34
C SER A 268 -5.39 -1.92 -5.15
N SER A 269 -4.79 -1.24 -4.16
CA SER A 269 -5.55 -0.71 -3.02
C SER A 269 -6.67 0.25 -3.45
N THR A 270 -6.52 0.95 -4.58
CA THR A 270 -7.58 1.82 -5.14
C THR A 270 -8.82 1.02 -5.56
N LYS A 271 -8.65 -0.14 -6.20
CA LYS A 271 -9.77 -1.03 -6.54
C LYS A 271 -10.40 -1.62 -5.28
N VAL A 272 -9.58 -2.00 -4.30
CA VAL A 272 -10.06 -2.51 -2.99
C VAL A 272 -10.93 -1.46 -2.28
N ARG A 273 -10.48 -0.21 -2.17
CA ARG A 273 -11.28 0.88 -1.59
C ARG A 273 -12.56 1.17 -2.37
N LEU A 274 -12.58 0.93 -3.69
CA LEU A 274 -13.80 1.05 -4.49
C LEU A 274 -14.80 -0.07 -4.16
N PHE A 275 -14.33 -1.31 -3.98
CA PHE A 275 -15.18 -2.45 -3.62
C PHE A 275 -15.80 -2.26 -2.24
N LEU A 276 -14.99 -1.86 -1.26
CA LEU A 276 -15.45 -1.57 0.11
C LEU A 276 -16.54 -0.49 0.13
N ARG A 277 -16.33 0.63 -0.58
CA ARG A 277 -17.35 1.70 -0.71
C ARG A 277 -18.65 1.26 -1.38
N ARG A 278 -18.59 0.21 -2.22
CA ARG A 278 -19.76 -0.36 -2.89
C ARG A 278 -20.40 -1.52 -2.11
N GLY A 279 -19.93 -1.82 -0.90
CA GLY A 279 -20.39 -2.97 -0.13
C GLY A 279 -20.04 -4.32 -0.77
N LEU A 280 -19.06 -4.36 -1.67
CA LEU A 280 -18.60 -5.59 -2.32
C LEU A 280 -17.54 -6.27 -1.47
N SER A 281 -17.56 -7.61 -1.45
CA SER A 281 -16.56 -8.40 -0.74
C SER A 281 -15.15 -8.19 -1.31
N VAL A 282 -14.18 -8.09 -0.42
CA VAL A 282 -12.74 -8.04 -0.74
C VAL A 282 -11.99 -9.27 -0.19
N ARG A 283 -12.71 -10.30 0.25
CA ARG A 283 -12.09 -11.57 0.64
C ARG A 283 -11.34 -12.17 -0.54
N TYR A 284 -10.21 -12.82 -0.25
CA TYR A 284 -9.25 -13.35 -1.24
C TYR A 284 -8.49 -12.29 -2.05
N LEU A 285 -8.77 -10.99 -1.85
CA LEU A 285 -7.95 -9.90 -2.39
C LEU A 285 -6.90 -9.40 -1.36
N LEU A 286 -7.19 -9.62 -0.08
CA LEU A 286 -6.39 -9.25 1.09
C LEU A 286 -6.28 -10.46 2.05
N PRO A 287 -5.28 -10.48 2.95
CA PRO A 287 -5.27 -11.39 4.10
C PRO A 287 -6.57 -11.29 4.93
N ASN A 288 -7.06 -12.41 5.45
CA ASN A 288 -8.36 -12.45 6.13
C ASN A 288 -8.34 -11.61 7.41
N SER A 289 -7.22 -11.59 8.14
CA SER A 289 -7.02 -10.74 9.31
C SER A 289 -7.16 -9.25 8.99
N VAL A 290 -6.72 -8.81 7.80
CA VAL A 290 -6.87 -7.43 7.33
C VAL A 290 -8.32 -7.14 6.97
N VAL A 291 -9.02 -8.08 6.31
CA VAL A 291 -10.45 -7.93 6.02
C VAL A 291 -11.25 -7.78 7.32
N ASP A 292 -11.02 -8.67 8.27
CA ASP A 292 -11.71 -8.65 9.56
C ASP A 292 -11.39 -7.36 10.33
N TYR A 293 -10.15 -6.85 10.25
CA TYR A 293 -9.79 -5.56 10.84
C TYR A 293 -10.53 -4.39 10.18
N ILE A 294 -10.63 -4.37 8.85
CA ILE A 294 -11.37 -3.35 8.09
C ILE A 294 -12.86 -3.35 8.50
N GLU A 295 -13.47 -4.53 8.54
CA GLU A 295 -14.89 -4.71 8.90
C GLU A 295 -15.15 -4.27 10.35
N ARG A 296 -14.33 -4.69 11.32
CA ARG A 296 -14.48 -4.34 12.74
C ARG A 296 -14.33 -2.84 13.01
N ASN A 297 -13.48 -2.16 12.25
CA ASN A 297 -13.20 -0.73 12.43
C ASN A 297 -13.99 0.17 11.47
N GLY A 298 -14.89 -0.39 10.64
CA GLY A 298 -15.71 0.38 9.70
C GLY A 298 -14.91 1.18 8.67
N LEU A 299 -13.71 0.70 8.29
CA LEU A 299 -12.79 1.47 7.45
C LEU A 299 -13.27 1.49 5.99
N TYR A 300 -13.04 2.61 5.30
CA TYR A 300 -13.31 2.79 3.87
C TYR A 300 -14.79 2.75 3.44
N LEU A 301 -15.72 2.98 4.37
CA LEU A 301 -17.16 3.11 4.07
C LEU A 301 -17.52 4.57 3.76
N ASP A 302 -18.46 4.79 2.84
CA ASP A 302 -19.06 6.13 2.59
C ASP A 302 -20.23 6.34 3.56
N GLU A 303 -20.26 7.46 4.30
CA GLU A 303 -21.36 7.80 5.22
C GLU A 303 -22.72 8.04 4.50
N GLY A 304 -22.76 8.05 3.17
CA GLY A 304 -23.95 8.31 2.37
C GLY A 304 -24.77 7.09 1.93
N ALA A 305 -24.29 5.86 2.13
CA ALA A 305 -24.96 4.65 1.61
C ALA A 305 -25.85 3.92 2.64
N GLY A 306 -26.07 4.51 3.81
CA GLY A 306 -26.87 3.96 4.90
C GLY A 306 -28.39 4.14 4.80
N GLN A 307 -28.93 4.63 3.68
CA GLN A 307 -30.38 4.56 3.45
C GLN A 307 -30.69 3.30 2.64
N SER A 308 -31.13 2.24 3.33
CA SER A 308 -31.84 1.15 2.67
C SER A 308 -33.00 1.72 1.84
N PRO A 309 -33.25 1.24 0.61
CA PRO A 309 -34.47 1.61 -0.10
C PRO A 309 -35.66 1.03 0.69
N ASN A 310 -36.41 1.89 1.37
CA ASN A 310 -37.67 1.49 1.98
C ASN A 310 -38.57 0.89 0.89
N PRO A 311 -39.25 -0.25 1.14
CA PRO A 311 -40.24 -0.77 0.20
C PRO A 311 -41.38 0.26 0.06
N PRO A 312 -41.97 0.41 -1.14
CA PRO A 312 -43.00 1.42 -1.36
C PRO A 312 -44.23 1.09 -0.50
N SER A 313 -44.58 2.00 0.40
CA SER A 313 -45.81 1.94 1.17
C SER A 313 -46.99 2.15 0.22
N ASN A 314 -47.77 1.09 0.03
CA ASN A 314 -49.03 1.12 -0.69
C ASN A 314 -50.06 1.91 0.14
N SER A 315 -50.43 3.11 -0.30
CA SER A 315 -51.62 3.81 0.22
C SER A 315 -52.63 3.98 -0.91
N ASP A 316 -53.55 3.04 -0.93
CA ASP A 316 -54.77 3.02 -1.72
C ASP A 316 -55.73 4.13 -1.25
N LYS A 317 -56.25 4.91 -2.21
CA LYS A 317 -57.51 5.67 -2.12
C LYS A 317 -57.92 6.08 -3.55
N GLY A 318 -58.78 5.25 -4.15
CA GLY A 318 -59.27 5.44 -5.51
C GLY A 318 -60.39 6.46 -5.70
N LYS A 319 -60.78 6.64 -6.98
CA LYS A 319 -62.17 6.72 -7.48
C LYS A 319 -62.26 6.70 -9.03
N GLU A 320 -62.88 5.63 -9.55
CA GLU A 320 -63.82 5.45 -10.70
C GLU A 320 -63.64 6.20 -12.05
N LYS A 321 -63.36 5.49 -13.18
CA LYS A 321 -64.23 4.82 -14.22
C LYS A 321 -64.67 5.73 -15.41
N GLU A 322 -64.03 5.62 -16.59
CA GLU A 322 -64.43 4.94 -17.88
C GLU A 322 -65.14 5.86 -18.91
N PRO A 323 -65.23 5.61 -20.25
CA PRO A 323 -64.57 4.60 -21.12
C PRO A 323 -64.03 5.09 -22.50
N VAL A 324 -63.22 4.21 -23.13
CA VAL A 324 -63.02 3.86 -24.58
C VAL A 324 -63.25 4.90 -25.70
N ASN A 325 -62.24 5.07 -26.58
CA ASN A 325 -62.50 5.08 -28.04
C ASN A 325 -61.31 4.55 -28.87
N LYS A 326 -61.62 3.65 -29.82
CA LYS A 326 -60.72 3.08 -30.84
C LYS A 326 -60.49 4.07 -31.98
N LYS A 327 -59.31 4.05 -32.61
CA LYS A 327 -59.19 4.09 -34.08
C LYS A 327 -57.81 3.62 -34.57
N ASP A 328 -57.90 2.89 -35.67
CA ASP A 328 -56.87 2.16 -36.41
C ASP A 328 -55.73 3.02 -36.95
N SER A 329 -54.53 2.44 -37.11
CA SER A 329 -53.94 2.17 -38.43
C SER A 329 -52.53 1.56 -38.37
N GLN A 330 -52.44 0.34 -38.89
CA GLN A 330 -51.43 -0.21 -39.81
C GLN A 330 -49.93 -0.22 -39.43
N GLN A 331 -49.46 -1.46 -39.22
CA GLN A 331 -48.11 -1.98 -39.47
C GLN A 331 -47.80 -2.01 -40.99
N PRO A 332 -46.52 -2.12 -41.40
CA PRO A 332 -46.05 -3.46 -41.73
C PRO A 332 -44.64 -3.82 -41.25
N SER A 333 -44.51 -5.13 -41.07
CA SER A 333 -43.37 -5.98 -40.76
C SER A 333 -42.17 -5.87 -41.71
N SER A 334 -40.96 -6.09 -41.18
CA SER A 334 -39.95 -6.89 -41.87
C SER A 334 -39.02 -7.59 -40.87
N SER A 335 -38.91 -8.91 -41.02
CA SER A 335 -38.07 -9.83 -40.26
C SER A 335 -36.69 -9.96 -40.93
N PRO A 336 -35.59 -10.21 -40.19
CA PRO A 336 -34.29 -10.50 -40.80
C PRO A 336 -34.11 -12.00 -41.16
N PRO A 337 -33.30 -12.34 -42.18
CA PRO A 337 -33.03 -13.73 -42.58
C PRO A 337 -31.92 -14.41 -41.73
N PRO A 338 -31.81 -15.76 -41.77
CA PRO A 338 -30.95 -16.57 -40.90
C PRO A 338 -29.48 -16.69 -41.40
N PRO A 339 -28.56 -17.25 -40.60
CA PRO A 339 -27.12 -17.25 -40.89
C PRO A 339 -26.70 -18.38 -41.83
N THR A 340 -25.77 -18.07 -42.74
CA THR A 340 -25.16 -19.03 -43.66
C THR A 340 -23.84 -19.57 -43.10
N THR A 341 -23.75 -20.90 -43.06
CA THR A 341 -22.54 -21.71 -42.82
C THR A 341 -21.74 -21.94 -44.11
N ALA A 342 -20.40 -21.88 -44.05
CA ALA A 342 -19.45 -22.59 -44.96
C ALA A 342 -17.99 -22.44 -44.43
N SER A 343 -17.36 -23.51 -43.92
CA SER A 343 -16.25 -24.29 -44.52
C SER A 343 -14.93 -23.51 -44.75
N ALA A 344 -13.82 -23.76 -44.07
CA ALA A 344 -12.87 -24.91 -44.18
C ALA A 344 -12.13 -25.01 -45.52
N GLY A 345 -10.78 -25.01 -45.45
CA GLY A 345 -9.78 -25.28 -46.52
C GLY A 345 -8.88 -24.05 -46.77
N CYS A 346 -7.54 -24.09 -46.69
CA CYS A 346 -6.53 -25.13 -46.51
C CYS A 346 -5.40 -24.60 -45.61
#